data_AF-A0AAE0YAG1-F1
#
_entry.id   AF-A0AAE0YAG1-F1
#
_cell.length_a   1.000
_cell.length_b   1.000
_cell.length_c   1.000
_cell.angle_alpha   90.00
_cell.angle_beta   90.00
_cell.angle_gamma   90.00
#
_symmetry.space_group_name_H-M   'P 1'
#
loop_
_entity.id
_entity.type
_entity.pdbx_description
1 polymer ?
#
loop_
_entity_poly.entity_id
_entity_poly.type
_entity_poly.pdbx_seq_one_letter_code
_entity_poly.pdbx_strand_id
1 'polypeptide(L)'
;MASRDFIASNDGLDSDVSLLDDDSHYAPSSESDSGDEIAPSPRKKSKVKSSKKAKEGPKTSRRLFVVDADSEDDIPLAQIRDVIRAKEFEEAEDELIRCLDAPMWANIPFEKPNATFGGSEEIVDEVKEPISYFKALVTDEVVEHMAEQTNLYSVQKDGKSMDTSKVEIDLFIGLYLRMGLIQAYAVRAFWAEETRWERVADFMPRQRFEKLSSTIHFINNMAVTEDEKKKQIIQA
;
A
#
# COMPACT_ATOMS: atom_id res chain seq x y z
N MET A 1 35.88 33.97 61.18
CA MET A 1 35.85 35.44 61.31
C MET A 1 34.71 35.96 60.44
N ALA A 2 33.72 36.61 61.09
CA ALA A 2 32.61 37.44 60.58
C ALA A 2 31.82 36.94 59.34
N SER A 3 30.58 36.46 59.38
CA SER A 3 29.34 36.87 60.08
C SER A 3 28.70 38.16 59.54
N ARG A 4 27.39 38.02 59.19
CA ARG A 4 26.26 38.99 59.06
C ARG A 4 25.54 38.87 57.71
N ASP A 5 24.21 38.75 57.59
CA ASP A 5 23.10 38.84 58.54
C ASP A 5 21.84 38.10 58.03
N PHE A 6 20.94 37.88 58.98
CA PHE A 6 19.72 37.10 59.06
C PHE A 6 18.47 37.94 58.74
N ILE A 7 17.45 37.39 58.05
CA ILE A 7 16.02 37.64 58.32
C ILE A 7 15.23 36.34 58.07
N ALA A 8 14.32 36.06 59.00
CA ALA A 8 13.57 34.83 59.21
C ALA A 8 12.09 34.92 58.83
N SER A 9 11.40 33.80 59.10
CA SER A 9 9.95 33.58 59.31
C SER A 9 9.26 32.90 58.12
N ASN A 10 8.98 31.60 58.14
CA ASN A 10 8.12 30.76 59.02
C ASN A 10 6.66 30.76 58.54
N ASP A 11 6.11 29.56 58.31
CA ASP A 11 4.71 29.09 58.41
C ASP A 11 4.64 27.72 57.70
N GLY A 12 4.48 26.59 58.40
CA GLY A 12 3.20 26.04 58.88
C GLY A 12 2.81 24.87 57.97
N LEU A 13 3.11 23.60 58.35
CA LEU A 13 2.15 22.63 58.89
C LEU A 13 0.75 22.70 58.25
N ASP A 14 0.32 21.68 57.49
CA ASP A 14 -0.49 20.56 58.02
C ASP A 14 -0.95 19.57 56.93
N SER A 15 -1.00 18.27 57.29
CA SER A 15 -2.03 17.24 56.96
C SER A 15 -2.40 16.96 55.47
N ASP A 16 -2.90 15.82 54.99
CA ASP A 16 -3.20 14.46 55.46
C ASP A 16 -3.70 13.69 54.21
N VAL A 17 -3.61 12.35 54.22
CA VAL A 17 -4.60 11.35 53.69
C VAL A 17 -5.07 11.49 52.22
N SER A 18 -4.98 10.50 51.33
CA SER A 18 -5.48 9.11 51.45
C SER A 18 -4.90 8.19 50.36
N LEU A 19 -4.41 7.02 50.79
CA LEU A 19 -4.52 5.77 50.04
C LEU A 19 -5.98 5.54 49.66
N LEU A 20 -6.24 5.23 48.39
CA LEU A 20 -7.43 4.49 47.99
C LEU A 20 -6.97 3.34 47.10
N ASP A 21 -6.95 2.17 47.73
CA ASP A 21 -7.07 0.88 47.09
C ASP A 21 -8.42 0.83 46.36
N ASP A 22 -8.42 0.57 45.05
CA ASP A 22 -9.63 0.15 44.34
C ASP A 22 -9.38 -1.21 43.70
N ASP A 23 -9.92 -2.18 44.43
CA ASP A 23 -9.94 -3.61 44.19
C ASP A 23 -11.13 -3.89 43.27
N SER A 24 -10.88 -4.07 41.96
CA SER A 24 -11.93 -4.57 41.05
C SER A 24 -11.46 -5.85 40.36
N HIS A 25 -11.95 -6.95 40.93
CA HIS A 25 -12.00 -8.28 40.36
C HIS A 25 -12.55 -8.26 38.92
N TYR A 26 -11.73 -8.62 37.95
CA TYR A 26 -12.23 -9.18 36.69
C TYR A 26 -11.91 -10.67 36.65
N ALA A 27 -12.94 -11.48 36.82
CA ALA A 27 -12.89 -12.93 36.75
C ALA A 27 -12.70 -13.39 35.29
N PRO A 28 -11.78 -14.32 35.00
CA PRO A 28 -11.75 -14.98 33.70
C PRO A 28 -12.83 -16.08 33.67
N SER A 29 -13.80 -15.93 32.78
CA SER A 29 -14.75 -16.99 32.44
C SER A 29 -13.99 -18.17 31.82
N SER A 30 -14.05 -19.29 32.52
CA SER A 30 -13.64 -20.60 32.07
C SER A 30 -14.62 -21.12 31.02
N GLU A 31 -14.21 -21.16 29.75
CA GLU A 31 -14.76 -22.11 28.78
C GLU A 31 -13.64 -23.06 28.36
N SER A 32 -13.65 -24.22 29.01
CA SER A 32 -12.99 -25.43 28.57
C SER A 32 -13.78 -26.02 27.39
N ASP A 33 -13.19 -26.03 26.20
CA ASP A 33 -13.59 -26.95 25.13
C ASP A 33 -12.38 -27.76 24.66
N SER A 34 -12.66 -29.04 24.55
CA SER A 34 -11.83 -30.22 24.34
C SER A 34 -10.82 -30.12 23.20
N GLY A 35 -9.62 -30.64 23.48
CA GLY A 35 -8.61 -30.92 22.47
C GLY A 35 -8.95 -32.15 21.62
N ASP A 36 -8.59 -32.06 20.34
CA ASP A 36 -8.16 -33.20 19.54
C ASP A 36 -6.83 -32.82 18.87
N GLU A 37 -5.75 -33.41 19.37
CA GLU A 37 -4.42 -33.36 18.75
C GLU A 37 -4.44 -34.13 17.43
N ILE A 38 -4.13 -33.45 16.32
CA ILE A 38 -3.74 -34.12 15.07
C ILE A 38 -2.36 -33.61 14.66
N ALA A 39 -1.36 -34.45 14.92
CA ALA A 39 0.02 -34.26 14.49
C ALA A 39 0.14 -34.19 12.95
N PRO A 40 1.01 -33.33 12.39
CA PRO A 40 1.21 -33.26 10.95
C PRO A 40 2.11 -34.41 10.47
N SER A 41 1.56 -35.26 9.61
CA SER A 41 2.28 -36.36 8.93
C SER A 41 3.13 -35.86 7.74
N PRO A 42 4.27 -36.50 7.39
CA PRO A 42 5.23 -35.97 6.42
C PRO A 42 4.73 -36.10 4.97
N ARG A 43 4.85 -35.01 4.19
CA ARG A 43 4.55 -34.98 2.74
C ARG A 43 5.49 -35.89 1.94
N LYS A 44 4.93 -36.96 1.36
CA LYS A 44 5.58 -37.73 0.28
C LYS A 44 5.40 -37.02 -1.06
N LYS A 45 6.51 -36.75 -1.75
CA LYS A 45 6.53 -36.24 -3.13
C LYS A 45 6.03 -37.35 -4.09
N SER A 46 4.90 -37.14 -4.76
CA SER A 46 4.45 -38.01 -5.85
C SER A 46 4.37 -37.22 -7.16
N LYS A 47 5.24 -37.61 -8.10
CA LYS A 47 5.19 -37.28 -9.54
C LYS A 47 3.82 -37.67 -10.10
N VAL A 48 3.11 -36.74 -10.73
CA VAL A 48 1.93 -37.06 -11.56
C VAL A 48 2.25 -36.74 -13.02
N LYS A 49 2.11 -37.79 -13.84
CA LYS A 49 2.32 -37.82 -15.29
C LYS A 49 1.16 -37.13 -16.01
N SER A 50 1.50 -36.45 -17.10
CA SER A 50 0.56 -35.93 -18.10
C SER A 50 -0.26 -37.05 -18.73
N SER A 51 -1.59 -36.90 -18.76
CA SER A 51 -2.47 -37.67 -19.62
C SER A 51 -3.55 -36.76 -20.21
N LYS A 52 -3.43 -36.50 -21.50
CA LYS A 52 -4.43 -35.86 -22.36
C LYS A 52 -5.71 -36.70 -22.37
N LYS A 53 -6.88 -36.06 -22.23
CA LYS A 53 -8.13 -36.62 -22.73
C LYS A 53 -9.06 -35.52 -23.22
N ALA A 54 -9.36 -35.60 -24.51
CA ALA A 54 -10.30 -34.75 -25.23
C ALA A 54 -11.73 -34.93 -24.72
N LYS A 55 -12.50 -33.84 -24.71
CA LYS A 55 -13.97 -33.87 -24.72
C LYS A 55 -14.46 -32.90 -25.78
N GLU A 56 -15.09 -33.47 -26.81
CA GLU A 56 -15.85 -32.76 -27.82
C GLU A 56 -17.06 -32.05 -27.20
N GLY A 57 -17.32 -30.83 -27.68
CA GLY A 57 -18.54 -30.05 -27.45
C GLY A 57 -19.20 -29.68 -28.79
N PRO A 58 -20.46 -29.19 -28.80
CA PRO A 58 -21.43 -29.50 -29.85
C PRO A 58 -21.15 -28.80 -31.18
N LYS A 59 -21.30 -29.59 -32.27
CA LYS A 59 -21.42 -29.11 -33.64
C LYS A 59 -22.70 -28.27 -33.80
N THR A 60 -22.62 -26.97 -33.51
CA THR A 60 -23.62 -26.02 -34.02
C THR A 60 -23.09 -25.45 -35.32
N SER A 61 -23.42 -26.15 -36.41
CA SER A 61 -23.29 -25.65 -37.78
C SER A 61 -24.17 -24.41 -37.95
N ARG A 62 -23.69 -23.24 -37.52
CA ARG A 62 -24.19 -21.98 -38.07
C ARG A 62 -23.46 -21.79 -39.39
N ARG A 63 -24.21 -22.07 -40.46
CA ARG A 63 -23.86 -21.72 -41.83
C ARG A 63 -23.40 -20.26 -41.81
N LEU A 64 -22.09 -20.02 -41.92
CA LEU A 64 -21.57 -18.71 -42.27
C LEU A 64 -22.16 -18.40 -43.64
N PHE A 65 -23.17 -17.55 -43.66
CA PHE A 65 -23.52 -16.84 -44.87
C PHE A 65 -22.37 -15.87 -45.08
N VAL A 66 -21.46 -16.24 -45.97
CA VAL A 66 -20.55 -15.28 -46.58
C VAL A 66 -21.45 -14.36 -47.38
N VAL A 67 -21.79 -13.22 -46.80
CA VAL A 67 -22.35 -12.11 -47.56
C VAL A 67 -21.15 -11.40 -48.16
N ASP A 68 -20.95 -11.62 -49.46
CA ASP A 68 -19.95 -10.92 -50.24
C ASP A 68 -20.19 -9.40 -50.10
N ALA A 69 -19.11 -8.70 -49.78
CA ALA A 69 -19.08 -7.28 -49.52
C ALA A 69 -19.30 -6.48 -50.81
N ASP A 70 -20.52 -5.97 -51.03
CA ASP A 70 -20.72 -4.73 -51.80
C ASP A 70 -22.11 -4.06 -51.62
N SER A 71 -22.89 -4.36 -50.58
CA SER A 71 -24.15 -3.64 -50.33
C SER A 71 -24.46 -3.55 -48.85
N GLU A 72 -24.24 -2.37 -48.28
CA GLU A 72 -24.46 -2.05 -46.86
C GLU A 72 -25.95 -1.92 -46.48
N ASP A 73 -26.87 -2.04 -47.45
CA ASP A 73 -28.30 -1.72 -47.27
C ASP A 73 -29.20 -2.93 -46.93
N ASP A 74 -28.71 -4.18 -47.01
CA ASP A 74 -29.54 -5.39 -46.85
C ASP A 74 -29.35 -6.14 -45.52
N ILE A 75 -28.67 -5.55 -44.52
CA ILE A 75 -28.47 -6.23 -43.23
C ILE A 75 -29.75 -6.11 -42.37
N PRO A 76 -30.41 -7.23 -42.02
CA PRO A 76 -31.62 -7.18 -41.18
C PRO A 76 -31.30 -6.55 -39.82
N LEU A 77 -32.17 -5.66 -39.32
CA LEU A 77 -32.01 -4.96 -38.02
C LEU A 77 -31.65 -5.90 -36.86
N ALA A 78 -32.16 -7.13 -36.87
CA ALA A 78 -31.88 -8.14 -35.85
C ALA A 78 -30.42 -8.62 -35.82
N GLN A 79 -29.67 -8.43 -36.91
CA GLN A 79 -28.31 -8.92 -37.10
C GLN A 79 -27.26 -7.79 -37.04
N ILE A 80 -27.69 -6.52 -37.13
CA ILE A 80 -26.79 -5.35 -37.09
C ILE A 80 -25.91 -5.34 -35.84
N ARG A 81 -26.47 -5.70 -34.67
CA ARG A 81 -25.69 -5.76 -33.41
C ARG A 81 -24.55 -6.77 -33.47
N ASP A 82 -24.79 -7.92 -34.10
CA ASP A 82 -23.81 -8.99 -34.19
C ASP A 82 -22.72 -8.65 -35.23
N VAL A 83 -23.10 -7.95 -36.31
CA VAL A 83 -22.16 -7.44 -37.32
C VAL A 83 -21.30 -6.31 -36.76
N ILE A 84 -21.87 -5.35 -36.02
CA ILE A 84 -21.12 -4.28 -35.35
C ILE A 84 -20.11 -4.91 -34.37
N ARG A 85 -20.55 -5.87 -33.55
CA ARG A 85 -19.66 -6.56 -32.61
C ARG A 85 -18.53 -7.32 -33.33
N ALA A 86 -18.82 -7.93 -34.47
CA ALA A 86 -17.81 -8.65 -35.25
C ALA A 86 -16.79 -7.68 -35.87
N LYS A 87 -17.24 -6.53 -36.40
CA LYS A 87 -16.35 -5.46 -36.89
C LYS A 87 -15.51 -4.84 -35.78
N GLU A 88 -16.12 -4.54 -34.62
CA GLU A 88 -15.41 -4.06 -33.43
C GLU A 88 -14.35 -5.08 -32.94
N PHE A 89 -14.58 -6.38 -33.15
CA PHE A 89 -13.65 -7.44 -32.78
C PHE A 89 -12.50 -7.59 -33.80
N GLU A 90 -12.77 -7.50 -35.11
CA GLU A 90 -11.73 -7.48 -36.15
C GLU A 90 -10.86 -6.22 -36.05
N GLU A 91 -11.45 -5.04 -35.84
CA GLU A 91 -10.71 -3.79 -35.63
C GLU A 91 -9.85 -3.83 -34.35
N ALA A 92 -10.35 -4.48 -33.29
CA ALA A 92 -9.58 -4.70 -32.05
C ALA A 92 -8.46 -5.73 -32.22
N GLU A 93 -8.65 -6.77 -33.04
CA GLU A 93 -7.58 -7.72 -33.38
C GLU A 93 -6.50 -7.04 -34.24
N ASP A 94 -6.88 -6.20 -35.20
CA ASP A 94 -5.94 -5.43 -36.02
C ASP A 94 -5.16 -4.40 -35.17
N GLU A 95 -5.79 -3.74 -34.20
CA GLU A 95 -5.07 -2.91 -33.21
C GLU A 95 -4.13 -3.74 -32.32
N LEU A 96 -4.56 -4.92 -31.86
CA LEU A 96 -3.73 -5.81 -31.05
C LEU A 96 -2.53 -6.35 -31.84
N ILE A 97 -2.72 -6.65 -33.13
CA ILE A 97 -1.67 -7.06 -34.08
C ILE A 97 -0.70 -5.90 -34.34
N ARG A 98 -1.19 -4.66 -34.41
CA ARG A 98 -0.32 -3.47 -34.51
C ARG A 98 0.43 -3.19 -33.21
N CYS A 99 -0.12 -3.57 -32.06
CA CYS A 99 0.56 -3.53 -30.77
C CYS A 99 1.57 -4.68 -30.56
N LEU A 100 1.57 -5.71 -31.40
CA LEU A 100 2.55 -6.81 -31.36
C LEU A 100 3.93 -6.45 -31.92
N ASP A 101 4.10 -5.24 -32.47
CA ASP A 101 5.42 -4.57 -32.62
C ASP A 101 5.99 -4.07 -31.27
N ALA A 102 5.38 -4.48 -30.15
CA ALA A 102 5.90 -4.27 -28.80
C ALA A 102 7.30 -4.91 -28.61
N PRO A 103 8.16 -4.33 -27.76
CA PRO A 103 9.46 -4.90 -27.44
C PRO A 103 9.29 -6.32 -26.86
N MET A 104 9.65 -7.33 -27.64
CA MET A 104 9.74 -8.69 -27.13
C MET A 104 10.86 -8.76 -26.09
N TRP A 105 10.61 -9.45 -24.98
CA TRP A 105 11.64 -9.79 -24.01
C TRP A 105 12.75 -10.58 -24.69
N ALA A 106 13.80 -9.87 -25.11
CA ALA A 106 14.97 -10.46 -25.74
C ALA A 106 15.95 -10.87 -24.64
N ASN A 107 16.58 -12.04 -24.80
CA ASN A 107 17.68 -12.45 -23.96
C ASN A 107 18.94 -11.70 -24.41
N ILE A 108 19.07 -10.45 -23.94
CA ILE A 108 20.21 -9.59 -24.20
C ILE A 108 21.24 -9.84 -23.08
N PRO A 109 22.50 -10.18 -23.41
CA PRO A 109 23.56 -10.25 -22.42
C PRO A 109 23.69 -8.92 -21.69
N PHE A 110 23.67 -8.95 -20.36
CA PHE A 110 23.84 -7.74 -19.55
C PHE A 110 25.27 -7.20 -19.71
N GLU A 111 25.41 -6.04 -20.32
CA GLU A 111 26.65 -5.27 -20.31
C GLU A 111 26.67 -4.40 -19.05
N LYS A 112 27.64 -4.64 -18.15
CA LYS A 112 27.78 -3.85 -16.94
C LYS A 112 28.08 -2.39 -17.34
N PRO A 113 27.20 -1.42 -17.02
CA PRO A 113 27.51 -0.03 -17.24
C PRO A 113 28.71 0.37 -16.38
N ASN A 114 29.52 1.31 -16.87
CA ASN A 114 30.62 1.84 -16.09
C ASN A 114 30.08 2.52 -14.82
N ALA A 115 30.22 1.83 -13.68
CA ALA A 115 29.75 2.28 -12.38
C ALA A 115 30.87 2.96 -11.57
N THR A 116 31.96 3.38 -12.22
CA THR A 116 33.01 4.14 -11.55
C THR A 116 32.42 5.47 -11.12
N PHE A 117 32.41 5.73 -9.81
CA PHE A 117 31.99 7.01 -9.27
C PHE A 117 32.90 8.11 -9.81
N GLY A 118 32.36 8.98 -10.67
CA GLY A 118 33.09 10.09 -11.27
C GLY A 118 33.04 11.38 -10.46
N GLY A 119 32.41 11.36 -9.29
CA GLY A 119 32.36 12.51 -8.39
C GLY A 119 33.70 12.74 -7.70
N SER A 120 34.00 14.01 -7.37
CA SER A 120 35.04 14.31 -6.41
C SER A 120 34.63 13.77 -5.04
N GLU A 121 35.59 13.22 -4.28
CA GLU A 121 35.40 13.01 -2.85
C GLU A 121 35.24 14.39 -2.21
N GLU A 122 34.00 14.86 -2.06
CA GLU A 122 33.72 15.99 -1.20
C GLU A 122 34.01 15.54 0.24
N ILE A 123 35.04 16.15 0.82
CA ILE A 123 35.37 15.95 2.23
C ILE A 123 34.20 16.53 3.02
N VAL A 124 33.42 15.66 3.65
CA VAL A 124 32.32 16.08 4.50
C VAL A 124 32.93 16.56 5.81
N ASP A 125 32.94 17.88 6.04
CA ASP A 125 33.59 18.49 7.20
C ASP A 125 32.98 18.06 8.55
N GLU A 126 31.70 17.63 8.56
CA GLU A 126 30.99 17.23 9.78
C GLU A 126 29.89 16.18 9.51
N VAL A 127 29.90 15.08 10.27
CA VAL A 127 28.84 14.05 10.24
C VAL A 127 27.61 14.60 10.96
N LYS A 128 26.47 14.65 10.24
CA LYS A 128 25.21 15.16 10.79
C LYS A 128 24.45 14.06 11.54
N GLU A 129 23.44 14.46 12.32
CA GLU A 129 22.51 13.50 12.90
C GLU A 129 21.69 12.78 11.81
N PRO A 130 21.31 11.50 11.99
CA PRO A 130 20.55 10.73 11.01
C PRO A 130 19.28 11.43 10.51
N ILE A 131 18.58 12.13 11.41
CA ILE A 131 17.36 12.88 11.08
C ILE A 131 17.62 14.02 10.10
N SER A 132 18.81 14.65 10.14
CA SER A 132 19.17 15.74 9.24
C SER A 132 19.32 15.25 7.80
N TYR A 133 19.89 14.06 7.59
CA TYR A 133 19.95 13.44 6.27
C TYR A 133 18.55 13.08 5.75
N PHE A 134 17.68 12.57 6.62
CA PHE A 134 16.30 12.26 6.25
C PHE A 134 15.53 13.52 5.85
N LYS A 135 15.58 14.60 6.65
CA LYS A 135 14.87 15.85 6.38
C LYS A 135 15.43 16.62 5.17
N ALA A 136 16.65 16.29 4.71
CA ALA A 136 17.16 16.80 3.43
C ALA A 136 16.47 16.16 2.21
N LEU A 137 15.89 14.96 2.36
CA LEU A 137 15.13 14.26 1.32
C LEU A 137 13.62 14.46 1.47
N VAL A 138 13.14 14.39 2.71
CA VAL A 138 11.73 14.52 3.08
C VAL A 138 11.58 15.80 3.88
N THR A 139 11.49 16.92 3.18
CA THR A 139 11.38 18.25 3.81
C THR A 139 10.00 18.43 4.45
N ASP A 140 9.89 19.37 5.39
CA ASP A 140 8.59 19.67 6.03
C ASP A 140 7.54 20.11 5.01
N GLU A 141 7.96 20.81 3.94
CA GLU A 141 7.10 21.21 2.81
C GLU A 141 6.52 20.00 2.09
N VAL A 142 7.32 18.96 1.86
CA VAL A 142 6.86 17.70 1.22
C VAL A 142 5.84 17.01 2.13
N VAL A 143 6.11 16.94 3.43
CA VAL A 143 5.21 16.29 4.40
C VAL A 143 3.89 17.06 4.53
N GLU A 144 3.94 18.38 4.55
CA GLU A 144 2.76 19.24 4.57
C GLU A 144 1.94 19.04 3.29
N HIS A 145 2.59 19.02 2.12
CA HIS A 145 1.94 18.71 0.86
C HIS A 145 1.28 17.32 0.86
N MET A 146 1.96 16.30 1.39
CA MET A 146 1.39 14.95 1.54
C MET A 146 0.11 14.96 2.40
N ALA A 147 0.10 15.71 3.50
CA ALA A 147 -1.07 15.83 4.36
C ALA A 147 -2.25 16.48 3.62
N GLU A 148 -1.99 17.58 2.90
CA GLU A 148 -2.99 18.27 2.08
C GLU A 148 -3.57 17.37 0.99
N GLN A 149 -2.72 16.69 0.21
CA GLN A 149 -3.16 15.83 -0.87
C GLN A 149 -3.89 14.59 -0.35
N THR A 150 -3.48 14.03 0.78
CA THR A 150 -4.17 12.91 1.44
C THR A 150 -5.57 13.30 1.91
N ASN A 151 -5.71 14.47 2.53
CA ASN A 151 -7.02 15.00 2.93
C ASN A 151 -7.90 15.26 1.72
N LEU A 152 -7.37 15.91 0.68
CA LEU A 152 -8.10 16.18 -0.55
C LEU A 152 -8.59 14.89 -1.21
N TYR A 153 -7.71 13.89 -1.36
CA TYR A 153 -8.06 12.60 -1.93
C TYR A 153 -9.17 11.90 -1.15
N SER A 154 -9.12 11.93 0.18
CA SER A 154 -10.15 11.28 0.99
C SER A 154 -11.54 11.90 0.83
N VAL A 155 -11.61 13.23 0.67
CA VAL A 155 -12.86 13.91 0.31
C VAL A 155 -13.34 13.48 -1.07
N GLN A 156 -12.43 13.35 -2.05
CA GLN A 156 -12.77 12.92 -3.40
C GLN A 156 -13.27 11.47 -3.45
N LYS A 157 -12.68 10.58 -2.65
CA LYS A 157 -13.00 9.14 -2.64
C LYS A 157 -14.23 8.81 -1.81
N ASP A 158 -14.24 9.27 -0.55
CA ASP A 158 -15.22 8.84 0.47
C ASP A 158 -16.18 9.98 0.85
N GLY A 159 -16.02 11.19 0.31
CA GLY A 159 -16.83 12.37 0.65
C GLY A 159 -16.48 13.00 1.99
N LYS A 160 -15.53 12.42 2.75
CA LYS A 160 -15.13 12.88 4.08
C LYS A 160 -13.60 12.99 4.17
N SER A 161 -13.13 14.11 4.72
CA SER A 161 -11.71 14.32 4.97
C SER A 161 -11.16 13.32 5.98
N MET A 162 -9.96 12.83 5.73
CA MET A 162 -9.15 12.03 6.64
C MET A 162 -8.74 12.80 7.90
N ASP A 163 -8.77 14.14 7.82
CA ASP A 163 -8.36 15.05 8.89
C ASP A 163 -6.97 14.70 9.43
N THR A 164 -6.03 14.48 8.50
CA THR A 164 -4.63 14.20 8.83
C THR A 164 -3.83 15.50 8.88
N SER A 165 -2.88 15.58 9.81
CA SER A 165 -1.96 16.70 9.93
C SER A 165 -0.56 16.32 9.46
N LYS A 166 0.32 17.31 9.23
CA LYS A 166 1.73 17.04 8.91
C LYS A 166 2.42 16.18 9.99
N VAL A 167 2.07 16.41 11.27
CA VAL A 167 2.64 15.67 12.41
C VAL A 167 2.25 14.21 12.36
N GLU A 168 0.99 13.95 11.98
CA GLU A 168 0.50 12.58 11.83
C GLU A 168 1.14 11.87 10.63
N ILE A 169 1.38 12.58 9.52
CA ILE A 169 2.12 12.03 8.36
C ILE A 169 3.59 11.76 8.72
N ASP A 170 4.26 12.66 9.42
CA ASP A 170 5.63 12.44 9.92
C ASP A 170 5.70 11.18 10.81
N LEU A 171 4.75 11.05 11.74
CA LEU A 171 4.65 9.87 12.60
C LEU A 171 4.41 8.59 11.79
N PHE A 172 3.50 8.65 10.81
CA PHE A 172 3.18 7.53 9.93
C PHE A 172 4.39 7.06 9.10
N ILE A 173 5.16 7.99 8.52
CA ILE A 173 6.41 7.68 7.81
C ILE A 173 7.43 7.08 8.78
N GLY A 174 7.58 7.67 9.96
CA GLY A 174 8.46 7.15 11.01
C GLY A 174 8.10 5.72 11.42
N LEU A 175 6.81 5.41 11.54
CA LEU A 175 6.32 4.06 11.80
C LEU A 175 6.66 3.10 10.67
N TYR A 176 6.48 3.51 9.40
CA TYR A 176 6.87 2.70 8.24
C TYR A 176 8.37 2.35 8.24
N LEU A 177 9.23 3.34 8.49
CA LEU A 177 10.66 3.12 8.62
C LEU A 177 10.99 2.19 9.79
N ARG A 178 10.33 2.38 10.93
CA ARG A 178 10.51 1.56 12.14
C ARG A 178 10.09 0.11 11.90
N MET A 179 8.96 -0.12 11.25
CA MET A 179 8.46 -1.45 10.89
C MET A 179 9.34 -2.12 9.83
N GLY A 180 9.92 -1.36 8.89
CA GLY A 180 10.83 -1.89 7.89
C GLY A 180 12.12 -2.50 8.46
N LEU A 181 12.49 -2.15 9.70
CA LEU A 181 13.63 -2.74 10.41
C LEU A 181 13.32 -4.11 11.02
N ILE A 182 12.04 -4.48 11.16
CA ILE A 182 11.61 -5.72 11.80
C ILE A 182 10.91 -6.62 10.80
N GLN A 183 11.33 -7.88 10.74
CA GLN A 183 10.64 -8.91 9.98
C GLN A 183 9.44 -9.42 10.79
N ALA A 184 8.25 -8.92 10.47
CA ALA A 184 6.98 -9.46 10.94
C ALA A 184 6.33 -10.32 9.86
N TYR A 185 5.61 -11.37 10.25
CA TYR A 185 4.88 -12.23 9.31
C TYR A 185 3.72 -11.50 8.62
N ALA A 186 3.19 -10.44 9.23
CA ALA A 186 2.18 -9.57 8.68
C ALA A 186 2.20 -8.20 9.37
N VAL A 187 1.77 -7.13 8.68
CA VAL A 187 1.67 -5.77 9.26
C VAL A 187 0.77 -5.76 10.50
N ARG A 188 -0.32 -6.54 10.51
CA ARG A 188 -1.24 -6.60 11.65
C ARG A 188 -0.61 -7.19 12.91
N ALA A 189 0.48 -7.96 12.78
CA ALA A 189 1.18 -8.58 13.90
C ALA A 189 1.68 -7.54 14.91
N PHE A 190 2.08 -6.33 14.45
CA PHE A 190 2.56 -5.27 15.33
C PHE A 190 1.53 -4.82 16.38
N TRP A 191 0.24 -5.08 16.16
CA TRP A 191 -0.85 -4.74 17.08
C TRP A 191 -1.55 -5.95 17.71
N ALA A 192 -1.21 -7.18 17.32
CA ALA A 192 -1.80 -8.38 17.89
C ALA A 192 -1.26 -8.61 19.30
N GLU A 193 -2.07 -9.14 20.23
CA GLU A 193 -1.72 -9.24 21.66
C GLU A 193 -0.40 -10.00 21.90
N GLU A 194 -0.24 -11.17 21.29
CA GLU A 194 0.94 -12.03 21.47
C GLU A 194 2.22 -11.49 20.81
N THR A 195 2.07 -10.67 19.77
CA THR A 195 3.19 -10.15 18.96
C THR A 195 3.26 -8.63 18.96
N ARG A 196 2.61 -8.00 19.95
CA ARG A 196 2.46 -6.56 20.02
C ARG A 196 3.82 -5.92 20.12
N TRP A 197 4.06 -4.94 19.25
CA TRP A 197 5.25 -4.11 19.39
C TRP A 197 4.84 -2.72 19.85
N GLU A 198 5.04 -2.46 21.15
CA GLU A 198 4.73 -1.19 21.82
C GLU A 198 5.25 0.03 21.04
N ARG A 199 6.47 -0.06 20.50
CA ARG A 199 7.11 1.02 19.71
C ARG A 199 6.40 1.38 18.40
N VAL A 200 5.40 0.60 18.00
CA VAL A 200 4.51 0.89 16.87
C VAL A 200 3.09 1.11 17.37
N ALA A 201 2.60 0.16 18.17
CA ALA A 201 1.20 0.08 18.54
C ALA A 201 0.74 1.14 19.57
N ASP A 202 1.67 1.76 20.29
CA ASP A 202 1.35 2.84 21.26
C ASP A 202 1.27 4.21 20.57
N PHE A 203 1.90 4.37 19.40
CA PHE A 203 1.95 5.64 18.69
C PHE A 203 0.77 5.84 17.74
N MET A 204 0.26 4.77 17.13
CA MET A 204 -0.88 4.84 16.23
C MET A 204 -1.74 3.58 16.32
N PRO A 205 -3.07 3.70 16.48
CA PRO A 205 -3.96 2.54 16.42
C PRO A 205 -3.95 1.87 15.05
N ARG A 206 -4.06 0.54 15.03
CA ARG A 206 -4.07 -0.26 13.79
C ARG A 206 -5.04 0.26 12.74
N GLN A 207 -6.27 0.59 13.15
CA GLN A 207 -7.30 1.07 12.22
C GLN A 207 -6.92 2.40 11.57
N ARG A 208 -6.30 3.32 12.31
CA ARG A 208 -5.85 4.60 11.78
C ARG A 208 -4.68 4.41 10.81
N PHE A 209 -3.73 3.55 11.17
CA PHE A 209 -2.60 3.19 10.31
C PHE A 209 -3.05 2.54 9.00
N GLU A 210 -3.95 1.55 9.06
CA GLU A 210 -4.51 0.88 7.88
C GLU A 210 -5.28 1.87 7.00
N LYS A 211 -6.07 2.77 7.60
CA LYS A 211 -6.81 3.79 6.85
C LYS A 211 -5.83 4.74 6.13
N LEU A 212 -4.84 5.30 6.83
CA LEU A 212 -3.81 6.16 6.23
C LEU A 212 -3.04 5.45 5.10
N SER A 213 -2.67 4.19 5.30
CA SER A 213 -2.01 3.37 4.28
C SER A 213 -2.82 3.22 3.00
N SER A 214 -4.16 3.21 3.11
CA SER A 214 -5.07 3.11 1.96
C SER A 214 -5.46 4.46 1.34
N THR A 215 -5.11 5.58 1.98
CA THR A 215 -5.53 6.92 1.56
C THR A 215 -4.37 7.87 1.26
N ILE A 216 -3.13 7.52 1.60
CA ILE A 216 -1.95 8.37 1.35
C ILE A 216 -1.86 8.75 -0.13
N HIS A 217 -1.81 10.05 -0.41
CA HIS A 217 -1.74 10.61 -1.77
C HIS A 217 -0.74 11.75 -1.84
N PHE A 218 -0.18 11.94 -3.04
CA PHE A 218 0.87 12.93 -3.31
C PHE A 218 0.48 13.91 -4.41
N ILE A 219 -0.59 13.64 -5.15
CA ILE A 219 -1.03 14.44 -6.30
C ILE A 219 -2.55 14.56 -6.26
N ASN A 220 -3.06 15.72 -6.68
CA ASN A 220 -4.49 15.94 -6.85
C ASN A 220 -5.00 15.24 -8.11
N ASN A 221 -5.86 14.23 -7.93
CA ASN A 221 -6.43 13.44 -9.04
C ASN A 221 -7.27 14.26 -10.02
N MET A 222 -7.79 15.43 -9.60
CA MET A 222 -8.63 16.30 -10.43
C MET A 222 -7.81 17.33 -11.23
N ALA A 223 -6.53 17.51 -10.90
CA ALA A 223 -5.64 18.43 -11.61
C ALA A 223 -4.94 17.77 -12.81
N VAL A 224 -5.05 16.45 -12.94
CA VAL A 224 -4.40 15.68 -14.01
C VAL A 224 -5.15 15.92 -15.33
N THR A 225 -4.46 16.52 -16.28
CA THR A 225 -4.98 16.72 -17.64
C THR A 225 -5.15 15.38 -18.37
N GLU A 226 -6.09 15.29 -19.31
CA GLU A 226 -6.30 14.06 -20.09
C GLU A 226 -5.03 13.58 -20.81
N ASP A 227 -4.12 14.51 -21.15
CA ASP A 227 -2.84 14.21 -21.78
C ASP A 227 -1.84 13.55 -20.82
N GLU A 228 -1.91 13.84 -19.52
CA GLU A 228 -1.09 13.19 -18.48
C GLU A 228 -1.62 11.80 -18.13
N LYS A 229 -2.95 11.62 -18.14
CA LYS A 229 -3.58 10.29 -17.96
C LYS A 229 -3.19 9.32 -19.07
N LYS A 230 -3.16 9.79 -20.32
CA LYS A 230 -2.75 8.98 -21.47
C LYS A 230 -1.29 8.51 -21.40
N LYS A 231 -0.39 9.30 -20.80
CA LYS A 231 1.03 8.90 -20.63
C LYS A 231 1.22 7.71 -19.69
N GLN A 232 0.36 7.53 -18.68
CA GLN A 232 0.43 6.39 -17.77
C GLN A 232 -0.09 5.09 -18.41
N ILE A 233 -0.99 5.17 -19.39
CA ILE A 233 -1.54 4.00 -20.09
C ILE A 233 -0.56 3.45 -21.14
N ILE A 234 0.33 4.29 -21.67
CA ILE A 234 1.28 3.91 -22.73
C ILE A 234 2.59 3.32 -22.17
N GLN A 235 2.81 3.36 -20.85
CA GLN A 235 4.03 2.85 -20.19
C GLN A 235 3.82 1.57 -19.37
N ALA A 236 2.64 0.94 -19.42
CA ALA A 236 2.34 -0.35 -18.78
C ALA A 236 2.18 -1.45 -19.83
#